data_AF-A0A1E4CM71-F1
#
_entry.id   AF-A0A1E4CM71-F1
#
_cell.length_a   1.000
_cell.length_b   1.000
_cell.length_c   1.000
_cell.angle_alpha   90.00
_cell.angle_beta   90.00
_cell.angle_gamma   90.00
#
_symmetry.space_group_name_H-M   'P 1'
#
loop_
_entity.id
_entity.type
_entity.pdbx_description
1 polymer ?
#
loop_
_entity_poly.entity_id
_entity_poly.type
_entity_poly.pdbx_seq_one_letter_code
_entity_poly.pdbx_strand_id
1 'polypeptide(L)'
;MSSTIDILIEVFTWIGFAGFLALAVVIVGVWAVDGTWLPAEAIVDREGGETVVRWYDADGDANVAVADPSDAAALAGRDTAFIWYRHGWRDRMRLTRRPPGLRRLVLAAGGMLALGVLCLIAGWVLYFAR
;
A
#
# COMPACT_ATOMS: atom_id res chain seq x y z
N MET A 1 34.67 -21.31 16.56
CA MET A 1 33.98 -20.09 16.06
C MET A 1 33.16 -20.33 14.79
N SER A 2 33.30 -21.45 14.07
CA SER A 2 32.47 -21.78 12.88
C SER A 2 31.00 -22.02 13.23
N SER A 3 30.73 -22.80 14.29
CA SER A 3 29.37 -23.22 14.64
C SER A 3 28.42 -22.05 14.97
N THR A 4 28.88 -21.00 15.65
CA THR A 4 28.02 -19.84 15.99
C THR A 4 27.59 -19.07 14.75
N ILE A 5 28.49 -18.85 13.79
CA ILE A 5 28.17 -18.14 12.54
C ILE A 5 27.19 -18.96 11.71
N ASP A 6 27.39 -20.27 11.61
CA ASP A 6 26.50 -21.17 10.87
C ASP A 6 25.07 -21.12 11.44
N ILE A 7 24.94 -21.19 12.78
CA ILE A 7 23.64 -21.08 13.47
C ILE A 7 23.00 -19.72 13.20
N LEU A 8 23.76 -18.62 13.29
CA LEU A 8 23.22 -17.28 13.04
C LEU A 8 22.72 -17.13 11.60
N ILE A 9 23.46 -17.64 10.62
CA ILE A 9 23.06 -17.62 9.22
C ILE A 9 21.78 -18.41 9.01
N GLU A 10 21.67 -19.60 9.60
CA GLU A 10 20.47 -20.42 9.51
C GLU A 10 19.26 -19.71 10.12
N VAL A 11 19.40 -19.21 11.35
CA VAL A 11 18.33 -18.49 12.06
C VAL A 11 17.89 -17.25 11.27
N PHE A 12 18.81 -16.43 10.77
CA PHE A 12 18.45 -15.26 9.98
C PHE A 12 17.87 -15.59 8.61
N THR A 13 18.28 -16.70 8.00
CA THR A 13 17.65 -17.19 6.76
C THR A 13 16.18 -17.51 7.01
N TRP A 14 15.88 -18.27 8.07
CA TRP A 14 14.52 -18.62 8.43
C TRP A 14 13.69 -17.41 8.86
N ILE A 15 14.24 -16.52 9.69
CA ILE A 15 13.56 -15.28 10.10
C ILE A 15 13.27 -14.39 8.88
N GLY A 16 14.24 -14.24 7.97
CA GLY A 16 14.08 -13.44 6.75
C GLY A 16 12.96 -13.99 5.87
N PHE A 17 12.96 -15.28 5.55
CA PHE A 17 11.93 -15.87 4.70
C PHE A 17 10.56 -15.97 5.38
N ALA A 18 10.50 -16.36 6.66
CA ALA A 18 9.24 -16.42 7.40
C ALA A 18 8.63 -15.03 7.59
N GLY A 19 9.46 -14.04 7.94
CA GLY A 19 9.04 -12.64 8.05
C GLY A 19 8.55 -12.08 6.72
N PHE A 20 9.25 -12.36 5.62
CA PHE A 20 8.78 -12.00 4.28
C PHE A 20 7.43 -12.64 3.96
N LEU A 21 7.29 -13.95 4.17
CA LEU A 21 6.05 -14.67 3.87
C LEU A 21 4.87 -14.11 4.68
N ALA A 22 5.06 -13.86 5.98
CA ALA A 22 4.04 -13.27 6.82
C ALA A 22 3.61 -11.88 6.31
N LEU A 23 4.57 -11.00 6.00
CA LEU A 23 4.27 -9.67 5.46
C LEU A 23 3.63 -9.73 4.07
N ALA A 24 4.04 -10.67 3.22
CA ALA A 24 3.43 -10.89 1.91
C ALA A 24 1.95 -11.28 2.02
N VAL A 25 1.60 -12.16 2.97
CA VAL A 25 0.20 -12.50 3.26
C VAL A 25 -0.60 -11.27 3.70
N VAL A 26 -0.04 -10.43 4.57
CA VAL A 26 -0.68 -9.18 4.99
C VAL A 26 -0.87 -8.23 3.80
N ILE A 27 0.13 -8.09 2.91
CA ILE A 27 0.02 -7.28 1.69
C ILE A 27 -1.12 -7.76 0.80
N VAL A 28 -1.22 -9.07 0.58
CA VAL A 28 -2.31 -9.66 -0.21
C VAL A 28 -3.66 -9.41 0.45
N GLY A 29 -3.77 -9.55 1.77
CA GLY A 29 -4.99 -9.24 2.52
C GLY A 29 -5.40 -7.76 2.38
N VAL A 30 -4.46 -6.83 2.53
CA VAL A 30 -4.69 -5.39 2.32
C VAL A 30 -5.14 -5.12 0.89
N TRP A 31 -4.49 -5.72 -0.10
CA TRP A 31 -4.86 -5.58 -1.51
C TRP A 31 -6.28 -6.10 -1.80
N ALA A 32 -6.63 -7.27 -1.25
CA ALA A 32 -7.94 -7.88 -1.42
C ALA A 32 -9.06 -7.02 -0.80
N VAL A 33 -8.80 -6.41 0.35
CA VAL A 33 -9.79 -5.57 1.05
C VAL A 33 -9.89 -4.15 0.45
N ASP A 34 -8.78 -3.56 -0.02
CA ASP A 34 -8.79 -2.23 -0.65
C ASP A 34 -9.71 -2.19 -1.88
N GLY A 35 -9.71 -3.28 -2.67
CA GLY A 35 -10.58 -3.44 -3.84
C GLY A 35 -10.15 -2.61 -5.04
N THR A 36 -11.06 -2.45 -6.00
CA THR A 36 -10.77 -1.74 -7.26
C THR A 36 -11.07 -0.25 -7.13
N TRP A 37 -10.06 0.56 -7.40
CA TRP A 37 -10.17 2.01 -7.43
C TRP A 37 -9.90 2.51 -8.84
N LEU A 38 -10.82 3.32 -9.36
CA LEU A 38 -10.76 3.87 -10.70
C LEU A 38 -10.55 5.39 -10.65
N PRO A 39 -9.80 5.95 -11.61
CA PRO A 39 -9.62 7.39 -11.69
C PRO A 39 -10.90 8.09 -12.19
N ALA A 40 -11.17 9.28 -11.67
CA ALA A 40 -12.16 10.20 -12.24
C ALA A 40 -11.71 11.65 -12.07
N GLU A 41 -12.10 12.51 -13.01
CA GLU A 41 -12.08 13.95 -12.80
C GLU A 41 -13.34 14.34 -12.04
N ALA A 42 -13.16 15.07 -10.94
CA ALA A 42 -14.23 15.48 -10.05
C ALA A 42 -14.31 17.00 -9.95
N ILE A 43 -15.53 17.48 -9.80
CA ILE A 43 -15.86 18.86 -9.46
C ILE A 43 -15.88 18.97 -7.94
N VAL A 44 -15.25 20.03 -7.43
CA VAL A 44 -15.18 20.34 -6.00
C VAL A 44 -16.11 21.51 -5.75
N ASP A 45 -17.11 21.29 -4.90
CA ASP A 45 -18.11 22.28 -4.53
C ASP A 45 -18.04 22.58 -3.02
N ARG A 46 -18.62 23.71 -2.63
CA ARG A 46 -18.71 24.18 -1.24
C ARG A 46 -20.18 24.36 -0.86
N GLU A 47 -20.77 23.35 -0.26
CA GLU A 47 -22.16 23.39 0.20
C GLU A 47 -22.20 23.47 1.72
N GLY A 48 -22.83 24.51 2.26
CA GLY A 48 -23.00 24.64 3.73
C GLY A 48 -21.70 24.72 4.53
N GLY A 49 -20.56 25.03 3.89
CA GLY A 49 -19.23 25.03 4.51
C GLY A 49 -18.48 23.69 4.42
N GLU A 50 -19.11 22.63 3.94
CA GLU A 50 -18.47 21.35 3.66
C GLU A 50 -17.89 21.33 2.24
N THR A 51 -16.80 20.58 2.05
CA THR A 51 -16.23 20.35 0.71
C THR A 51 -16.87 19.10 0.13
N VAL A 52 -17.70 19.28 -0.89
CA VAL A 52 -18.44 18.20 -1.56
C VAL A 52 -17.77 17.92 -2.90
N VAL A 53 -17.42 16.66 -3.15
CA VAL A 53 -16.74 16.23 -4.39
C VAL A 53 -17.73 15.44 -5.23
N ARG A 54 -17.95 15.85 -6.47
CA ARG A 54 -18.91 15.26 -7.41
C ARG A 54 -18.18 14.74 -8.65
N TRP A 55 -18.52 13.54 -9.12
CA TRP A 55 -17.90 12.95 -10.31
C TRP A 55 -18.88 12.07 -11.07
N TYR A 56 -18.54 11.73 -12.30
CA TYR A 56 -19.17 10.65 -13.05
C TYR A 56 -18.29 9.41 -12.98
N ASP A 57 -18.88 8.26 -12.70
CA ASP A 57 -18.15 6.99 -12.74
C ASP A 57 -18.02 6.45 -14.17
N ALA A 58 -17.34 5.30 -14.31
CA ALA A 58 -17.10 4.63 -15.58
C ALA A 58 -18.38 4.18 -16.30
N ASP A 59 -19.50 4.07 -15.59
CA ASP A 59 -20.81 3.71 -16.16
C ASP A 59 -21.61 4.97 -16.56
N GLY A 60 -21.10 6.16 -16.24
CA GLY A 60 -21.73 7.45 -16.51
C GLY A 60 -22.66 7.92 -15.39
N ASP A 61 -22.70 7.22 -14.26
CA ASP A 61 -23.54 7.59 -13.13
C ASP A 61 -22.92 8.72 -12.31
N ALA A 62 -23.75 9.69 -11.93
CA ALA A 62 -23.35 10.79 -11.06
C ALA A 62 -23.18 10.31 -9.62
N ASN A 63 -22.03 10.60 -9.03
CA ASN A 63 -21.66 10.25 -7.66
C ASN A 63 -21.22 11.49 -6.89
N VAL A 64 -21.29 11.41 -5.56
CA VAL A 64 -20.93 12.50 -4.64
C VAL A 64 -20.26 11.96 -3.39
N ALA A 65 -19.35 12.70 -2.79
CA ALA A 65 -18.80 12.38 -1.47
C ALA A 65 -18.44 13.67 -0.73
N VAL A 66 -18.70 13.70 0.58
CA VAL A 66 -18.17 14.75 1.46
C VAL A 66 -16.70 14.43 1.74
N ALA A 67 -15.82 15.39 1.51
CA ALA A 67 -14.39 15.21 1.76
C ALA A 67 -14.11 15.21 3.28
N ASP A 68 -13.29 14.26 3.73
CA ASP A 68 -12.72 14.27 5.08
C ASP A 68 -11.93 15.58 5.33
N PRO A 69 -11.80 16.10 6.56
CA PRO A 69 -11.10 17.35 6.83
C PRO A 69 -9.70 17.45 6.21
N SER A 70 -8.96 16.33 6.14
CA SER A 70 -7.64 16.29 5.51
C SER A 70 -7.69 16.48 3.99
N ASP A 71 -8.63 15.82 3.32
CA ASP A 71 -8.89 15.97 1.88
C ASP A 71 -9.49 17.35 1.57
N ALA A 72 -10.40 17.85 2.40
CA ALA A 72 -11.00 19.18 2.28
C ALA A 72 -9.95 20.30 2.36
N ALA A 73 -8.96 20.16 3.23
CA ALA A 73 -7.81 21.06 3.30
C ALA A 73 -6.94 20.96 2.04
N ALA A 74 -6.70 19.74 1.53
CA ALA A 74 -5.93 19.52 0.30
C ALA A 74 -6.66 20.04 -0.96
N LEU A 75 -7.99 20.12 -0.93
CA LEU A 75 -8.86 20.62 -2.01
C LEU A 75 -9.23 22.11 -1.86
N ALA A 76 -8.73 22.81 -0.84
CA ALA A 76 -9.04 24.22 -0.62
C ALA A 76 -8.64 25.08 -1.83
N GLY A 77 -9.59 25.88 -2.32
CA GLY A 77 -9.38 26.79 -3.46
C GLY A 77 -9.29 26.10 -4.82
N ARG A 78 -9.67 24.82 -4.93
CA ARG A 78 -9.79 24.12 -6.22
C ARG A 78 -11.24 23.93 -6.59
N ASP A 79 -11.54 24.09 -7.88
CA ASP A 79 -12.86 23.83 -8.46
C ASP A 79 -12.94 22.41 -9.07
N THR A 80 -11.77 21.83 -9.41
CA THR A 80 -11.67 20.46 -9.92
C THR A 80 -10.51 19.71 -9.28
N ALA A 81 -10.61 18.38 -9.23
CA ALA A 81 -9.55 17.52 -8.75
C ALA A 81 -9.60 16.15 -9.42
N PHE A 82 -8.44 15.55 -9.61
CA PHE A 82 -8.35 14.15 -10.00
C PHE A 82 -8.44 13.27 -8.75
N ILE A 83 -9.42 12.36 -8.73
CA ILE A 83 -9.70 11.49 -7.60
C ILE A 83 -9.61 10.02 -8.01
N TRP A 84 -9.58 9.16 -6.99
CA TRP A 84 -9.79 7.73 -7.15
C TRP A 84 -11.05 7.36 -6.39
N TYR A 85 -12.04 6.80 -7.08
CA TYR A 85 -13.28 6.32 -6.46
C TYR A 85 -13.30 4.79 -6.43
N ARG A 86 -14.02 4.22 -5.47
CA ARG A 86 -14.13 2.76 -5.33
C ARG A 86 -15.22 2.23 -6.26
N HIS A 87 -14.86 1.35 -7.18
CA HIS A 87 -15.81 0.79 -8.13
C HIS A 87 -16.89 -0.04 -7.41
N GLY A 88 -18.16 0.15 -7.79
CA GLY A 88 -19.32 -0.51 -7.18
C GLY A 88 -19.76 0.06 -5.82
N TRP A 89 -19.14 1.13 -5.34
CA TRP A 89 -19.54 1.81 -4.10
C TRP A 89 -19.90 3.27 -4.37
N ARG A 90 -20.96 3.74 -3.71
CA ARG A 90 -21.32 5.16 -3.67
C ARG A 90 -20.56 5.84 -2.54
N ASP A 91 -20.20 7.10 -2.74
CA ASP A 91 -19.63 8.00 -1.73
C ASP A 91 -18.24 7.64 -1.19
N ARG A 92 -17.45 6.84 -1.93
CA ARG A 92 -16.08 6.49 -1.57
C ARG A 92 -15.08 7.06 -2.56
N MET A 93 -14.30 8.05 -2.10
CA MET A 93 -13.22 8.65 -2.85
C MET A 93 -11.93 8.77 -2.02
N ARG A 94 -10.81 8.92 -2.72
CA ARG A 94 -9.50 9.25 -2.14
C ARG A 94 -8.68 10.09 -3.14
N LEU A 95 -7.83 10.97 -2.62
CA LEU A 95 -6.94 11.79 -3.45
C LEU A 95 -5.66 11.06 -3.89
N THR A 96 -5.39 9.87 -3.35
CA THR A 96 -4.18 9.11 -3.63
C THR A 96 -4.49 7.76 -4.25
N ARG A 97 -3.68 7.33 -5.23
CA ARG A 97 -3.93 6.07 -5.94
C ARG A 97 -3.80 4.83 -5.05
N ARG A 98 -2.93 4.85 -4.04
CA ARG A 98 -2.58 3.68 -3.23
C ARG A 98 -2.86 3.96 -1.75
N PRO A 99 -3.28 2.93 -0.98
CA PRO A 99 -3.57 3.11 0.43
C PRO A 99 -2.33 3.57 1.21
N PRO A 100 -2.51 4.48 2.19
CA PRO A 100 -1.42 4.98 3.01
C PRO A 100 -0.78 3.81 3.77
N GLY A 101 0.55 3.74 3.75
CA GLY A 101 1.31 2.70 4.47
C GLY A 101 1.67 1.45 3.66
N LEU A 102 1.01 1.16 2.52
CA LEU A 102 1.34 0.00 1.68
C LEU A 102 2.82 0.01 1.24
N ARG A 103 3.36 1.19 0.91
CA ARG A 103 4.78 1.34 0.57
C ARG A 103 5.70 0.90 1.71
N ARG A 104 5.37 1.24 2.96
CA ARG A 104 6.19 0.85 4.13
C ARG A 104 6.13 -0.65 4.34
N LEU A 105 4.96 -1.25 4.18
CA LEU A 105 4.76 -2.69 4.28
C LEU A 105 5.55 -3.46 3.21
N VAL A 106 5.50 -3.00 1.95
CA VAL A 106 6.29 -3.57 0.85
C VAL A 106 7.79 -3.43 1.10
N LEU A 107 8.25 -2.29 1.61
CA LEU A 107 9.67 -2.10 1.95
C LEU A 107 10.12 -3.03 3.08
N ALA A 108 9.29 -3.21 4.11
CA ALA A 108 9.57 -4.14 5.21
C ALA A 108 9.64 -5.59 4.71
N ALA A 109 8.69 -6.01 3.88
CA ALA A 109 8.70 -7.33 3.25
C ALA A 109 9.97 -7.52 2.40
N GLY A 110 10.30 -6.55 1.55
CA GLY A 110 11.52 -6.56 0.75
C GLY A 110 12.79 -6.64 1.59
N GLY A 111 12.85 -5.97 2.74
CA GLY A 111 13.96 -6.05 3.68
C GLY A 111 14.13 -7.44 4.29
N MET A 112 13.02 -8.09 4.71
CA MET A 112 13.04 -9.46 5.22
C MET A 112 13.48 -10.47 4.16
N LEU A 113 12.99 -10.30 2.92
CA LEU A 113 13.40 -11.13 1.80
C LEU A 113 14.90 -10.96 1.51
N ALA A 114 15.39 -9.72 1.47
CA ALA A 114 16.80 -9.42 1.26
C ALA A 114 17.67 -10.04 2.35
N LEU A 115 17.26 -9.94 3.63
CA LEU A 115 17.96 -10.60 4.74
C LEU A 115 18.07 -12.11 4.52
N GLY A 116 16.95 -12.77 4.22
CA GLY A 116 16.93 -14.22 3.99
C GLY A 116 17.83 -14.66 2.83
N VAL A 117 17.77 -13.93 1.71
CA VAL A 117 18.61 -14.20 0.53
C VAL A 117 20.09 -13.97 0.81
N LEU A 118 20.45 -12.88 1.49
CA LEU A 118 21.85 -12.58 1.83
C LEU A 118 22.44 -13.64 2.77
N CYS A 119 21.69 -14.07 3.78
CA CYS A 119 22.12 -15.14 4.68
C CYS A 119 22.25 -16.48 3.93
N LEU A 120 21.31 -16.82 3.06
CA LEU A 120 21.38 -18.03 2.24
C LEU A 120 22.64 -18.05 1.36
N ILE A 121 22.91 -16.94 0.66
CA ILE A 121 24.11 -16.79 -0.17
C ILE A 121 25.38 -16.90 0.68
N ALA A 122 25.42 -16.22 1.83
CA ALA A 122 26.56 -16.29 2.74
C ALA A 122 26.80 -17.72 3.23
N GLY A 123 25.73 -18.45 3.57
CA GLY A 123 25.81 -19.86 3.96
C GLY A 123 26.42 -20.73 2.86
N TRP A 124 26.00 -20.54 1.60
CA TRP A 124 26.59 -21.24 0.46
C TRP A 124 28.06 -20.89 0.26
N VAL A 125 28.42 -19.61 0.30
CA VAL A 125 29.82 -19.17 0.14
C VAL A 125 30.70 -19.81 1.21
N LEU A 126 30.26 -19.79 2.48
CA LEU A 126 31.01 -20.39 3.58
C LEU A 126 31.10 -21.91 3.48
N TYR A 127 30.07 -22.56 2.95
CA TYR A 127 30.08 -24.01 2.70
C TYR A 127 31.16 -24.40 1.68
N PHE A 128 31.26 -23.67 0.57
CA PHE A 128 32.25 -23.95 -0.48
C PHE A 128 33.68 -23.44 -0.15
N ALA A 129 33.81 -22.49 0.76
CA ALA A 129 35.10 -21.96 1.20
C ALA A 129 35.78 -22.81 2.30
N ARG A 130 35.10 -23.86 2.79
CA ARG A 130 35.64 -24.84 3.75
C ARG A 130 36.14 -26.09 3.03
#